data_AF-A0A9P0PFB8-F1
#
_entry.id   AF-A0A9P0PFB8-F1
#
_cell.length_a   1.000
_cell.length_b   1.000
_cell.length_c   1.000
_cell.angle_alpha   90.00
_cell.angle_beta   90.00
_cell.angle_gamma   90.00
#
_symmetry.space_group_name_H-M   'P 1'
#
loop_
_entity.id
_entity.type
_entity.pdbx_description
1 polymer ?
#
loop_
_entity_poly.entity_id
_entity_poly.type
_entity_poly.pdbx_seq_one_letter_code
_entity_poly.pdbx_strand_id
1 'polypeptide(L)'
;MGKICYCDDLYTAYKEKKLTNLTLICAPDIDGTSTLEVHRLVLGCASQEILDKISANDRKVVLHVPYTVSTMQVLIELAYGREVAIPPDMVPQLQEAAIVLKMNNRIKSYIEKIAKSLEKSSDVLDDDTDEPNSQTSMTSGDGDVTPELFFTPDDAETLPKETMVCMKEFYNNNAILSLCMVFENICRA
;
A
#
# COMPACT_ATOMS: atom_id res chain seq x y z
N MET A 1 20.17 -4.89 15.39
CA MET A 1 19.33 -3.71 15.64
C MET A 1 18.22 -3.75 14.61
N GLY A 2 17.00 -4.14 15.01
CA GLY A 2 15.89 -4.31 14.07
C GLY A 2 15.48 -2.96 13.51
N LYS A 3 15.40 -2.83 12.19
CA LYS A 3 14.70 -1.71 11.54
C LYS A 3 13.26 -1.76 12.04
N ILE A 4 12.87 -0.87 12.94
CA ILE A 4 11.47 -0.64 13.27
C ILE A 4 10.84 -0.08 12.00
N CYS A 5 10.02 -0.88 11.33
CA CYS A 5 9.25 -0.41 10.19
C CYS A 5 8.10 0.43 10.76
N TYR A 6 8.19 1.76 10.66
CA TYR A 6 7.15 2.69 11.14
C TYR A 6 5.73 2.35 10.60
N CYS A 7 5.64 1.61 9.50
CA CYS A 7 4.39 1.14 8.92
C CYS A 7 3.74 0.03 9.77
N ASP A 8 4.53 -0.76 10.51
CA ASP A 8 4.03 -1.79 11.44
C ASP A 8 3.40 -1.20 12.70
N ASP A 9 4.04 -0.19 13.30
CA ASP A 9 3.50 0.51 14.46
C ASP A 9 2.22 1.26 14.11
N LEU A 10 2.20 1.91 12.93
CA LEU A 10 1.02 2.65 12.47
C LEU A 10 -0.15 1.72 12.13
N TYR A 11 0.14 0.55 11.57
CA TYR A 11 -0.87 -0.50 11.37
C TYR A 11 -1.38 -1.06 12.70
N THR A 12 -0.50 -1.28 13.68
CA THR A 12 -0.89 -1.74 15.02
C THR A 12 -1.82 -0.73 15.68
N ALA A 13 -1.45 0.56 15.65
CA ALA A 13 -2.31 1.64 16.14
C ALA A 13 -3.67 1.65 15.44
N TYR A 14 -3.71 1.38 14.12
CA TYR A 14 -4.97 1.25 13.38
C TYR A 14 -5.83 0.09 13.89
N LYS A 15 -5.26 -1.11 14.07
CA LYS A 15 -6.01 -2.27 14.58
C LYS A 15 -6.51 -2.05 16.01
N GLU A 16 -5.78 -1.28 16.81
CA GLU A 16 -6.18 -0.87 18.16
C GLU A 16 -7.09 0.37 18.20
N LYS A 17 -7.45 0.95 17.04
CA LYS A 17 -8.22 2.20 16.91
C LYS A 17 -7.61 3.38 17.69
N LYS A 18 -6.30 3.40 17.84
CA LYS A 18 -5.56 4.49 18.47
C LYS A 18 -5.20 5.53 17.43
N LEU A 19 -5.38 6.81 17.78
CA LEU A 19 -4.98 7.97 16.96
C LEU A 19 -5.65 8.05 15.57
N THR A 20 -6.70 7.26 15.33
CA THR A 20 -7.55 7.37 14.14
C THR A 20 -8.29 8.72 14.17
N ASN A 21 -8.31 9.40 13.03
CA ASN A 21 -8.82 10.78 12.92
C ASN A 21 -9.64 11.04 11.65
N LEU A 22 -9.87 9.99 10.86
CA LEU A 22 -10.79 9.96 9.74
C LEU A 22 -11.80 8.83 9.97
N THR A 23 -13.09 9.16 9.88
CA THR A 23 -14.19 8.19 9.91
C THR A 23 -14.78 8.08 8.51
N LEU A 24 -14.88 6.86 7.98
CA LEU A 24 -15.54 6.57 6.72
C LEU A 24 -16.93 6.01 7.00
N ILE A 25 -17.95 6.56 6.36
CA ILE A 25 -19.30 6.02 6.30
C ILE A 25 -19.42 5.30 4.96
N CYS A 26 -19.43 3.98 5.03
CA CYS A 26 -19.44 3.04 3.91
C CYS A 26 -20.88 2.59 3.62
N ALA A 27 -21.11 1.99 2.45
CA ALA A 27 -22.29 1.18 2.24
C ALA A 27 -22.29 0.02 3.26
N PRO A 28 -23.44 -0.30 3.88
CA PRO A 28 -23.51 -1.37 4.86
C PRO A 28 -23.22 -2.73 4.20
N ASP A 29 -22.42 -3.54 4.88
CA ASP A 29 -22.41 -4.98 4.62
C ASP A 29 -23.67 -5.63 5.23
N ILE A 30 -23.84 -6.94 5.02
CA ILE A 30 -24.95 -7.73 5.55
C ILE A 30 -25.06 -7.57 7.09
N ASP A 31 -23.94 -7.32 7.77
CA ASP A 31 -23.81 -7.26 9.23
C ASP A 31 -24.07 -5.88 9.86
N GLY A 32 -24.54 -4.90 9.08
CA GLY A 32 -25.13 -3.65 9.60
C GLY A 32 -24.16 -2.61 10.17
N THR A 33 -22.86 -2.90 10.30
CA THR A 33 -21.85 -1.87 10.54
C THR A 33 -21.51 -1.17 9.22
N SER A 34 -21.45 0.17 9.27
CA SER A 34 -21.20 1.02 8.09
C SER A 34 -20.07 2.01 8.33
N THR A 35 -19.35 1.91 9.44
CA THR A 35 -18.33 2.89 9.82
C THR A 35 -16.96 2.27 10.01
N LEU A 36 -15.94 2.89 9.41
CA LEU A 36 -14.54 2.54 9.59
C LEU A 36 -13.75 3.75 10.13
N GLU A 37 -12.87 3.52 11.10
CA GLU A 37 -11.99 4.56 11.63
C GLU A 37 -10.54 4.30 11.17
N VAL A 38 -9.91 5.32 10.60
CA VAL A 38 -8.58 5.21 9.98
C VAL A 38 -7.73 6.46 10.25
N HIS A 39 -6.44 6.35 9.98
CA HIS A 39 -5.54 7.50 9.96
C HIS A 39 -5.70 8.27 8.64
N ARG A 40 -6.07 9.55 8.72
CA ARG A 40 -6.22 10.45 7.55
C ARG A 40 -4.96 10.48 6.69
N LEU A 41 -3.79 10.42 7.32
CA LEU A 41 -2.51 10.45 6.63
C LEU A 41 -2.37 9.23 5.70
N VAL A 42 -2.57 8.03 6.24
CA VAL A 42 -2.37 6.78 5.50
C VAL A 42 -3.31 6.70 4.30
N LEU A 43 -4.60 6.95 4.53
CA LEU A 43 -5.58 6.83 3.47
C LEU A 43 -5.48 7.98 2.46
N GLY A 44 -5.16 9.21 2.92
CA GLY A 44 -4.91 10.35 2.04
C GLY A 44 -3.70 10.14 1.13
N CYS A 45 -2.61 9.55 1.63
CA CYS A 45 -1.45 9.23 0.78
C CYS A 45 -1.74 8.10 -0.21
N ALA A 46 -2.63 7.18 0.15
CA ALA A 46 -3.03 6.08 -0.72
C ALA A 46 -4.07 6.48 -1.77
N SER A 47 -4.81 7.58 -1.59
CA SER A 47 -5.96 7.99 -2.42
C SER A 47 -5.98 9.49 -2.66
N GLN A 48 -5.76 9.90 -3.92
CA GLN A 48 -5.84 11.32 -4.28
C GLN A 48 -7.26 11.88 -4.08
N GLU A 49 -8.29 11.08 -4.39
CA GLU A 49 -9.69 11.50 -4.23
C GLU A 49 -10.05 11.78 -2.75
N ILE A 50 -9.47 11.01 -1.82
CA ILE A 50 -9.64 11.24 -0.38
C ILE A 50 -8.78 12.42 0.06
N LEU A 51 -7.54 12.53 -0.45
CA LEU A 51 -6.65 13.64 -0.15
C LEU A 51 -7.29 15.00 -0.50
N ASP A 52 -7.98 15.07 -1.63
CA ASP A 52 -8.68 16.27 -2.09
C ASP A 52 -9.87 16.65 -1.17
N LYS A 53 -10.40 15.69 -0.40
CA LYS A 53 -11.55 15.86 0.50
C LYS A 53 -11.18 16.07 1.96
N ILE A 54 -9.93 15.81 2.35
CA ILE A 54 -9.46 16.01 3.72
C ILE A 54 -8.72 17.34 3.86
N SER A 55 -9.08 18.14 4.86
CA SER A 55 -8.32 19.32 5.24
C SER A 55 -7.40 19.00 6.42
N ALA A 56 -6.19 19.56 6.42
CA ALA A 56 -5.26 19.43 7.53
C ALA A 56 -5.81 20.04 8.85
N ASN A 57 -6.73 21.00 8.73
CA ASN A 57 -7.30 21.76 9.85
C ASN A 57 -8.47 21.06 10.55
N ASP A 58 -9.04 20.03 9.94
CA ASP A 58 -10.18 19.33 10.53
C ASP A 58 -9.71 18.39 11.64
N ARG A 59 -10.24 18.57 12.85
CA ARG A 59 -9.90 17.76 14.03
C ARG A 59 -10.42 16.32 13.93
N LYS A 60 -11.57 16.12 13.28
CA LYS A 60 -12.16 14.82 12.98
C LYS A 60 -12.91 14.93 11.67
N VAL A 61 -12.48 14.17 10.66
CA VAL A 61 -13.10 14.19 9.33
C VAL A 61 -14.04 13.00 9.21
N VAL A 62 -15.22 13.23 8.62
CA VAL A 62 -16.17 12.17 8.29
C VAL A 62 -16.41 12.20 6.78
N LEU A 63 -16.11 11.09 6.08
CA LEU A 63 -16.31 10.97 4.64
C LEU A 63 -17.30 9.86 4.31
N HIS A 64 -18.21 10.12 3.38
CA HIS A 64 -19.10 9.09 2.83
C HIS A 64 -18.43 8.48 1.60
N VAL A 65 -18.38 7.15 1.55
CA VAL A 65 -17.82 6.39 0.42
C VAL A 65 -18.87 5.39 -0.08
N PRO A 66 -19.07 5.28 -1.40
CA PRO A 66 -20.12 4.44 -1.99
C PRO A 66 -19.73 2.96 -2.08
N TYR A 67 -18.83 2.50 -1.21
CA TYR A 67 -18.30 1.14 -1.21
C TYR A 67 -18.60 0.45 0.11
N THR A 68 -18.69 -0.87 0.06
CA THR A 68 -18.95 -1.70 1.25
C THR A 68 -17.81 -1.59 2.26
N VAL A 69 -18.12 -1.88 3.52
CA VAL A 69 -17.11 -1.93 4.59
C VAL A 69 -16.01 -2.92 4.23
N SER A 70 -16.36 -4.11 3.75
CA SER A 70 -15.40 -5.13 3.30
C SER A 70 -14.47 -4.63 2.20
N THR A 71 -15.00 -3.96 1.16
CA THR A 71 -14.18 -3.38 0.08
C THR A 71 -13.21 -2.33 0.61
N MET A 72 -13.72 -1.40 1.42
CA MET A 72 -12.89 -0.33 1.98
C MET A 72 -11.84 -0.89 2.94
N GLN A 73 -12.17 -1.91 3.72
CA GLN A 73 -11.23 -2.53 4.65
C GLN A 73 -10.04 -3.14 3.93
N VAL A 74 -10.26 -3.84 2.81
CA VAL A 74 -9.17 -4.34 1.96
C VAL A 74 -8.30 -3.17 1.47
N LEU A 75 -8.89 -2.12 0.89
CA LEU A 75 -8.14 -0.96 0.40
C LEU A 75 -7.35 -0.26 1.50
N ILE A 76 -7.89 -0.19 2.72
CA ILE A 76 -7.23 0.39 3.88
C ILE A 76 -6.04 -0.48 4.29
N GLU A 77 -6.19 -1.80 4.39
CA GLU A 77 -5.07 -2.68 4.74
C GLU A 77 -3.95 -2.62 3.69
N LEU A 78 -4.31 -2.55 2.40
CA LEU A 78 -3.35 -2.28 1.32
C LEU A 78 -2.70 -0.88 1.44
N ALA A 79 -3.40 0.13 1.96
CA ALA A 79 -2.83 1.46 2.22
C ALA A 79 -1.76 1.44 3.33
N TYR A 80 -1.96 0.63 4.38
CA TYR A 80 -0.92 0.36 5.38
C TYR A 80 0.24 -0.50 4.86
N GLY A 81 0.19 -0.97 3.62
CA GLY A 81 1.23 -1.81 3.03
C GLY A 81 1.15 -3.27 3.41
N ARG A 82 -0.03 -3.74 3.84
CA ARG A 82 -0.27 -5.17 4.02
C ARG A 82 -0.56 -5.82 2.69
N GLU A 83 -0.14 -7.06 2.55
CA GLU A 83 -0.68 -7.97 1.54
C GLU A 83 -1.90 -8.65 2.16
N VAL A 84 -3.00 -8.68 1.43
CA VAL A 84 -4.28 -9.16 1.93
C VAL A 84 -4.78 -10.23 0.96
N ALA A 85 -5.26 -11.35 1.49
CA ALA A 85 -5.94 -12.33 0.67
C ALA A 85 -7.26 -11.72 0.15
N ILE A 86 -7.37 -11.56 -1.17
CA ILE A 86 -8.55 -10.97 -1.82
C ILE A 86 -9.40 -12.10 -2.40
N PRO A 87 -10.67 -12.26 -1.95
CA PRO A 87 -11.61 -13.19 -2.56
C PRO A 87 -11.83 -12.87 -4.06
N PRO A 88 -11.89 -13.87 -4.96
CA PRO A 88 -12.05 -13.63 -6.40
C PRO A 88 -13.28 -12.78 -6.77
N ASP A 89 -14.38 -12.95 -6.04
CA ASP A 89 -15.64 -12.23 -6.22
C ASP A 89 -15.55 -10.74 -5.86
N MET A 90 -14.61 -10.36 -4.99
CA MET A 90 -14.39 -8.96 -4.62
C MET A 90 -13.51 -8.19 -5.63
N VAL A 91 -12.76 -8.89 -6.48
CA VAL A 91 -11.77 -8.28 -7.38
C VAL A 91 -12.37 -7.22 -8.31
N PRO A 92 -13.52 -7.45 -8.99
CA PRO A 92 -14.12 -6.44 -9.86
C PRO A 92 -14.49 -5.14 -9.10
N GLN A 93 -15.07 -5.29 -7.91
CA GLN A 93 -15.44 -4.15 -7.07
C GLN A 93 -14.21 -3.38 -6.58
N LEU A 94 -13.13 -4.09 -6.25
CA LEU A 94 -11.86 -3.48 -5.84
C LEU A 94 -11.16 -2.74 -6.99
N GLN A 95 -11.23 -3.27 -8.22
CA GLN A 95 -10.71 -2.58 -9.41
C GLN A 95 -11.46 -1.27 -9.67
N GLU A 96 -12.80 -1.30 -9.64
CA GLU A 96 -13.63 -0.10 -9.77
C GLU A 96 -13.31 0.92 -8.67
N ALA A 97 -13.31 0.49 -7.41
CA ALA A 97 -13.01 1.35 -6.28
C ALA A 97 -11.62 1.97 -6.35
N ALA A 98 -10.61 1.20 -6.78
CA ALA A 98 -9.24 1.70 -6.92
C ALA A 98 -9.10 2.80 -7.99
N ILE A 99 -9.92 2.74 -9.05
CA ILE A 99 -9.96 3.76 -10.10
C ILE A 99 -10.68 5.01 -9.59
N VAL A 100 -11.90 4.87 -9.07
CA VAL A 100 -12.75 5.98 -8.63
C VAL A 100 -12.14 6.73 -7.46
N LEU A 101 -11.57 6.02 -6.48
CA LEU A 101 -10.86 6.64 -5.35
C LEU A 101 -9.45 7.10 -5.73
N LYS A 102 -9.04 6.97 -7.00
CA LYS A 102 -7.71 7.35 -7.49
C LYS A 102 -6.61 6.80 -6.58
N MET A 103 -6.67 5.50 -6.28
CA MET A 103 -5.67 4.86 -5.43
C MET A 103 -4.29 4.92 -6.09
N ASN A 104 -3.23 4.91 -5.29
CA ASN A 104 -1.86 4.97 -5.80
C ASN A 104 -1.51 3.72 -6.63
N ASN A 105 -0.43 3.84 -7.41
CA ASN A 105 -0.04 2.80 -8.37
C ASN A 105 0.34 1.47 -7.69
N ARG A 106 0.81 1.50 -6.44
CA ARG A 106 1.14 0.27 -5.69
C ARG A 106 -0.10 -0.59 -5.50
N ILE A 107 -1.17 0.01 -4.99
CA ILE A 107 -2.42 -0.68 -4.68
C ILE A 107 -3.10 -1.15 -5.97
N LYS A 108 -3.16 -0.28 -6.99
CA LYS A 108 -3.68 -0.65 -8.33
C LYS A 108 -2.93 -1.85 -8.91
N SER A 109 -1.60 -1.80 -8.92
CA SER A 109 -0.77 -2.90 -9.45
C SER A 109 -0.95 -4.20 -8.69
N TYR A 110 -1.17 -4.14 -7.37
CA TYR A 110 -1.43 -5.33 -6.55
C TYR A 110 -2.75 -6.01 -6.96
N ILE A 111 -3.83 -5.23 -7.06
CA ILE A 111 -5.15 -5.73 -7.45
C ILE A 111 -5.11 -6.28 -8.89
N GLU A 112 -4.44 -5.58 -9.82
CA GLU A 112 -4.28 -6.05 -11.21
C GLU A 112 -3.51 -7.36 -11.33
N LYS A 113 -2.48 -7.58 -10.50
CA LYS A 113 -1.74 -8.85 -10.47
C LYS A 113 -2.64 -10.01 -10.05
N ILE A 114 -3.49 -9.79 -9.05
CA ILE A 114 -4.45 -10.81 -8.59
C ILE A 114 -5.48 -11.10 -9.68
N ALA A 115 -6.05 -10.07 -10.30
CA ALA A 115 -7.01 -10.23 -11.41
C ALA A 115 -6.43 -11.09 -12.54
N LYS A 116 -5.22 -10.77 -13.00
CA LYS A 116 -4.52 -11.55 -14.05
C LYS A 116 -4.21 -12.99 -13.63
N SER A 117 -3.96 -13.23 -12.35
CA SER A 117 -3.72 -14.59 -11.86
C SER A 117 -5.00 -15.43 -11.88
N LEU A 118 -6.16 -14.82 -11.62
CA LEU A 118 -7.46 -15.48 -11.65
C LEU A 118 -7.87 -15.82 -13.08
N GLU A 119 -7.66 -14.90 -14.03
CA GLU A 119 -7.87 -15.15 -15.46
C GLU A 119 -7.05 -16.36 -15.93
N LYS A 120 -5.74 -16.39 -15.61
CA LYS A 120 -4.86 -17.51 -15.97
C LYS A 120 -5.25 -18.83 -15.33
N SER A 121 -5.79 -18.83 -14.11
CA SER A 121 -6.26 -20.07 -13.48
C SER A 121 -7.55 -20.60 -14.09
N SER A 122 -8.35 -19.73 -14.71
CA SER A 122 -9.55 -20.12 -15.44
C SER A 122 -9.23 -20.82 -16.76
N ASP A 123 -8.07 -20.53 -17.36
CA ASP A 123 -7.63 -21.09 -18.65
C ASP A 123 -6.98 -22.49 -18.54
N VAL A 124 -6.80 -23.04 -17.32
CA VAL A 124 -6.06 -24.32 -17.09
C VAL A 124 -6.99 -25.50 -16.76
N LEU A 125 -8.31 -25.35 -16.93
CA LEU A 125 -9.27 -26.44 -16.65
C LEU A 125 -9.79 -27.20 -17.88
N ASP A 126 -9.19 -27.03 -19.06
CA ASP A 126 -9.47 -27.86 -20.24
C ASP A 126 -8.16 -28.24 -20.96
N ASP A 127 -7.42 -29.22 -20.42
CA ASP A 127 -6.77 -30.26 -21.25
C ASP A 127 -6.30 -31.44 -20.38
N ASP A 128 -7.17 -32.43 -20.23
CA ASP A 128 -6.74 -33.80 -19.93
C ASP A 128 -6.08 -34.36 -21.21
N THR A 129 -4.74 -34.30 -21.27
CA THR A 129 -3.99 -35.33 -22.00
C THR A 129 -2.66 -35.66 -21.32
N ASP A 130 -2.58 -36.92 -20.88
CA ASP A 130 -1.36 -37.65 -20.55
C ASP A 130 -0.35 -37.61 -21.71
N GLU A 131 0.89 -37.16 -21.45
CA GLU A 131 2.04 -38.08 -21.37
C GLU A 131 3.37 -37.36 -21.04
N PRO A 132 4.35 -38.08 -20.46
CA PRO A 132 5.62 -37.53 -19.99
C PRO A 132 6.76 -37.76 -20.98
N ASN A 133 7.53 -36.73 -21.33
CA ASN A 133 8.96 -36.89 -21.62
C ASN A 133 9.69 -35.58 -21.91
N SER A 134 10.81 -35.37 -21.22
CA SER A 134 12.16 -35.33 -21.84
C SER A 134 13.08 -34.32 -21.17
N GLN A 135 14.04 -34.88 -20.43
CA GLN A 135 15.43 -34.46 -20.23
C GLN A 135 15.81 -32.99 -20.52
N THR A 136 16.10 -32.25 -19.45
CA THR A 136 17.01 -31.09 -19.51
C THR A 136 18.42 -31.49 -19.08
N SER A 137 19.31 -31.50 -20.07
CA SER A 137 20.75 -31.63 -19.92
C SER A 137 21.36 -30.34 -19.36
N MET A 138 22.22 -30.47 -18.35
CA MET A 138 23.16 -29.44 -17.92
C MET A 138 24.45 -29.56 -18.74
N THR A 139 25.00 -28.46 -19.27
CA THR A 139 26.35 -27.94 -18.93
C THR A 139 26.74 -26.69 -19.74
N SER A 140 27.30 -25.72 -19.01
CA SER A 140 28.44 -24.82 -19.26
C SER A 140 28.53 -23.90 -20.49
N GLY A 141 28.64 -22.59 -20.22
CA GLY A 141 29.22 -21.57 -21.09
C GLY A 141 29.63 -20.32 -20.29
N ASP A 142 30.91 -19.99 -20.35
CA ASP A 142 31.65 -18.95 -19.62
C ASP A 142 31.06 -17.53 -19.67
N GLY A 143 31.28 -16.77 -18.59
CA GLY A 143 30.95 -15.36 -18.48
C GLY A 143 31.51 -14.72 -17.20
N ASP A 144 32.83 -14.72 -17.09
CA ASP A 144 33.64 -13.82 -16.26
C ASP A 144 33.15 -12.36 -16.37
N VAL A 145 32.80 -11.70 -15.26
CA VAL A 145 33.23 -10.33 -14.84
C VAL A 145 32.77 -10.09 -13.40
N THR A 146 33.72 -10.05 -12.46
CA THR A 146 33.59 -9.37 -11.16
C THR A 146 33.84 -7.87 -11.33
N PRO A 147 33.08 -6.99 -10.66
CA PRO A 147 33.65 -5.74 -10.18
C PRO A 147 33.66 -5.73 -8.66
N GLU A 148 34.85 -5.92 -8.09
CA GLU A 148 35.16 -5.46 -6.73
C GLU A 148 35.11 -3.93 -6.75
N LEU A 149 34.05 -3.34 -6.18
CA LEU A 149 34.04 -1.92 -5.85
C LEU A 149 34.67 -1.74 -4.47
N PHE A 150 35.99 -1.55 -4.50
CA PHE A 150 36.73 -0.94 -3.41
C PHE A 150 36.21 0.49 -3.18
N PHE A 151 35.67 0.76 -2.00
CA PHE A 151 35.58 2.11 -1.48
C PHE A 151 36.72 2.31 -0.46
N THR A 152 37.70 3.11 -0.84
CA THR A 152 38.73 3.63 0.06
C THR A 152 38.08 4.59 1.07
N PRO A 153 38.49 4.54 2.36
CA PRO A 153 38.02 5.47 3.36
C PRO A 153 38.87 6.74 3.28
N ASP A 154 38.28 7.84 2.86
CA ASP A 154 38.63 9.22 3.27
C ASP A 154 37.91 10.19 2.32
N ASP A 155 36.74 10.63 2.78
CA ASP A 155 36.28 12.01 2.67
C ASP A 155 35.12 12.15 3.67
N ALA A 156 35.52 12.01 4.94
CA ALA A 156 34.72 12.41 6.07
C ALA A 156 34.67 13.94 6.09
N GLU A 157 33.69 14.56 5.44
CA GLU A 157 33.34 15.93 5.81
C GLU A 157 31.87 16.27 5.51
N THR A 158 31.16 16.53 6.61
CA THR A 158 29.87 17.23 6.76
C THR A 158 28.57 16.48 6.44
N LEU A 159 28.22 15.55 7.35
CA LEU A 159 26.82 15.25 7.68
C LEU A 159 26.07 16.56 8.06
N PRO A 160 24.95 16.91 7.43
CA PRO A 160 24.05 17.89 8.02
C PRO A 160 23.41 17.23 9.25
N LYS A 161 23.66 17.84 10.41
CA LYS A 161 23.05 17.49 11.69
C LYS A 161 21.55 17.27 11.50
N GLU A 162 21.06 16.10 11.93
CA GLU A 162 19.64 15.81 12.13
C GLU A 162 18.99 17.00 12.84
N THR A 163 18.29 17.81 12.06
CA THR A 163 17.40 18.81 12.62
C THR A 163 16.10 18.06 12.85
N MET A 164 15.92 17.61 14.10
CA MET A 164 14.64 17.17 14.59
C MET A 164 13.73 18.42 14.58
N VAL A 165 13.12 18.71 13.43
CA VAL A 165 12.18 19.81 13.30
C VAL A 165 10.94 19.40 14.09
N CYS A 166 10.80 20.00 15.26
CA CYS A 166 9.56 20.03 16.01
C CYS A 166 8.47 20.51 15.03
N MET A 167 7.57 19.61 14.62
CA MET A 167 6.47 19.89 13.68
C MET A 167 5.39 20.77 14.34
N LYS A 168 5.76 21.98 14.72
CA LYS A 168 4.80 23.07 14.91
C LYS A 168 4.87 23.92 13.66
N GLU A 169 3.78 23.88 12.90
CA GLU A 169 3.38 24.90 11.92
C GLU A 169 3.98 24.78 10.51
N PHE A 170 3.50 23.79 9.76
CA PHE A 170 3.35 23.93 8.30
C PHE A 170 1.98 23.34 7.94
N TYR A 171 0.96 24.18 7.78
CA TYR A 171 -0.42 23.76 7.53
C TYR A 171 -0.92 24.31 6.19
N ASN A 172 -0.92 23.44 5.19
CA ASN A 172 -1.70 23.50 3.95
C ASN A 172 -1.76 22.07 3.38
N ASN A 173 -2.55 21.77 2.34
CA ASN A 173 -2.53 20.45 1.67
C ASN A 173 -1.11 19.98 1.29
N ASN A 174 -0.19 20.93 1.08
CA ASN A 174 1.24 20.69 0.91
C ASN A 174 1.90 19.94 2.07
N ALA A 175 1.42 20.07 3.31
CA ALA A 175 1.99 19.37 4.46
C ALA A 175 1.61 17.89 4.48
N ILE A 176 0.36 17.55 4.12
CA ILE A 176 -0.05 16.15 3.95
C ILE A 176 0.70 15.55 2.76
N LEU A 177 0.80 16.28 1.63
CA LEU A 177 1.60 15.85 0.47
C LEU A 177 3.07 15.61 0.82
N SER A 178 3.70 16.50 1.58
CA SER A 178 5.07 16.32 2.08
C SER A 178 5.19 15.11 3.00
N LEU A 179 4.23 14.90 3.90
CA LEU A 179 4.19 13.70 4.75
C LEU A 179 3.95 12.43 3.92
N CYS A 180 3.21 12.51 2.81
CA CYS A 180 3.01 11.40 1.90
C CYS A 180 4.28 11.01 1.18
N MET A 181 5.06 11.97 0.69
CA MET A 181 6.37 11.69 0.08
C MET A 181 7.31 10.99 1.08
N VAL A 182 7.30 11.42 2.35
CA VAL A 182 8.09 10.78 3.41
C VAL A 182 7.55 9.38 3.73
N PHE A 183 6.24 9.24 3.88
CA PHE A 183 5.58 7.96 4.19
C PHE A 183 5.81 6.91 3.08
N GLU A 184 5.68 7.29 1.81
CA GLU A 184 5.92 6.39 0.68
C GLU A 184 7.39 5.95 0.59
N ASN A 185 8.34 6.83 0.92
CA ASN A 185 9.76 6.47 0.95
C ASN A 185 10.09 5.53 2.12
N ILE A 186 9.47 5.72 3.28
CA ILE A 186 9.68 4.87 4.45
C ILE A 186 9.05 3.49 4.23
N CYS A 187 7.84 3.40 3.70
CA CYS A 187 7.18 2.12 3.46
C CYS A 187 7.65 1.41 2.18
N ARG A 188 8.63 1.95 1.44
CA ARG A 188 9.31 1.29 0.30
C ARG A 188 10.68 0.68 0.66
N ALA A 189 11.29 1.05 1.80
CA ALA A 189 12.67 0.74 2.19
C ALA A 189 12.79 -0.40 3.22
#